data_AF-A0A550GGC9-F1
#
_entry.id   AF-A0A550GGC9-F1
#
_cell.length_a   1.000
_cell.length_b   1.000
_cell.length_c   1.000
_cell.angle_alpha   90.00
_cell.angle_beta   90.00
_cell.angle_gamma   90.00
#
_symmetry.space_group_name_H-M   'P 1'
#
loop_
_entity.id
_entity.type
_entity.pdbx_description
1 polymer ?
#
loop_
_entity_poly.entity_id
_entity_poly.type
_entity_poly.pdbx_seq_one_letter_code
_entity_poly.pdbx_strand_id
1 'polypeptide(L)'
;MRQVLGRKPQFIVTTGGLGPTFDDKTLEGIAETLNCKLVVSAEALKMVREKYEEYSKEKGGVPVELTRARVKMAKLPEKGEAIPNPIGTGLVFGWTWKRQF
;
A
#
# COMPACT_ATOMS: atom_id res chain seq x y z
N MET A 1 -13.60 -8.94 4.71
CA MET A 1 -14.03 -7.64 4.13
C MET A 1 -15.52 -7.60 3.77
N ARG A 2 -16.04 -8.50 2.89
CA ARG A 2 -17.49 -8.55 2.51
C ARG A 2 -18.47 -8.48 3.69
N GLN A 3 -18.28 -9.32 4.70
CA GLN A 3 -19.14 -9.32 5.91
C GLN A 3 -19.08 -8.00 6.68
N VAL A 4 -17.92 -7.36 6.76
CA VAL A 4 -17.71 -6.09 7.47
C VAL A 4 -18.47 -4.96 6.76
N LEU A 5 -18.40 -4.89 5.42
CA LEU A 5 -19.16 -3.89 4.65
C LEU A 5 -20.68 -4.04 4.81
N GLY A 6 -21.19 -5.26 4.98
CA GLY A 6 -22.60 -5.51 5.26
C GLY A 6 -23.10 -4.84 6.54
N ARG A 7 -22.20 -4.58 7.50
CA ARG A 7 -22.50 -3.88 8.76
C ARG A 7 -22.45 -2.35 8.64
N LYS A 8 -22.16 -1.82 7.45
CA LYS A 8 -22.08 -0.37 7.15
C LYS A 8 -21.23 0.42 8.17
N PRO A 9 -19.99 0.00 8.48
CA PRO A 9 -19.15 0.72 9.43
C PRO A 9 -18.79 2.12 8.91
N GLN A 10 -18.53 3.04 9.83
CA GLN A 10 -18.01 4.36 9.49
C GLN A 10 -16.51 4.31 9.15
N PHE A 11 -15.76 3.42 9.79
CA PHE A 11 -14.32 3.24 9.59
C PHE A 11 -13.97 1.76 9.53
N ILE A 12 -12.99 1.41 8.71
CA ILE A 12 -12.38 0.09 8.65
C ILE A 12 -10.88 0.29 8.75
N VAL A 13 -10.26 -0.37 9.72
CA VAL A 13 -8.81 -0.42 9.87
C VAL A 13 -8.37 -1.86 9.62
N THR A 14 -7.45 -2.05 8.69
CA THR A 14 -6.82 -3.34 8.41
C THR A 14 -5.32 -3.23 8.66
N THR A 15 -4.73 -4.29 9.20
CA THR A 15 -3.28 -4.38 9.43
C THR A 15 -2.75 -5.65 8.79
N GLY A 16 -1.49 -5.62 8.34
CA GLY A 16 -0.82 -6.75 7.68
C GLY A 16 -1.18 -6.94 6.20
N GLY A 17 -0.34 -7.67 5.47
CA GLY A 17 -0.55 -8.02 4.06
C GLY A 17 -0.30 -6.88 3.06
N LEU A 18 0.55 -5.90 3.40
CA LEU A 18 0.90 -4.72 2.61
C LEU A 18 2.34 -4.74 2.07
N GLY A 19 3.08 -5.81 2.33
CA GLY A 19 4.47 -5.94 1.93
C GLY A 19 4.67 -6.35 0.46
N PRO A 20 5.93 -6.64 0.09
CA PRO A 20 6.30 -7.00 -1.27
C PRO A 20 6.08 -8.48 -1.58
N THR A 21 5.69 -9.32 -0.61
CA THR A 21 5.61 -10.77 -0.83
C THR A 21 4.35 -11.16 -1.61
N PHE A 22 4.29 -12.41 -2.08
CA PHE A 22 3.14 -12.88 -2.86
C PHE A 22 1.88 -13.10 -2.01
N ASP A 23 2.06 -13.44 -0.73
CA ASP A 23 0.99 -13.66 0.24
C ASP A 23 0.43 -12.34 0.82
N ASP A 24 1.13 -11.21 0.66
CA ASP A 24 0.60 -9.88 0.92
C ASP A 24 -0.55 -9.53 -0.04
N LYS A 25 -1.80 -9.90 0.30
CA LYS A 25 -2.98 -9.75 -0.59
C LYS A 25 -4.07 -8.81 -0.05
N THR A 26 -3.77 -8.03 0.99
CA THR A 26 -4.76 -7.21 1.68
C THR A 26 -5.36 -6.16 0.75
N LEU A 27 -4.53 -5.45 -0.01
CA LEU A 27 -4.93 -4.45 -0.99
C LEU A 27 -5.81 -5.03 -2.10
N GLU A 28 -5.43 -6.20 -2.64
CA GLU A 28 -6.19 -6.91 -3.66
C GLU A 28 -7.58 -7.29 -3.16
N GLY A 29 -7.68 -7.90 -1.97
CA GLY A 29 -8.96 -8.30 -1.39
C GLY A 29 -9.86 -7.11 -1.08
N ILE A 30 -9.28 -5.96 -0.72
CA ILE A 30 -10.02 -4.73 -0.47
C ILE A 30 -10.52 -4.13 -1.78
N ALA A 31 -9.67 -4.05 -2.80
CA ALA A 31 -10.06 -3.57 -4.12
C ALA A 31 -11.17 -4.42 -4.75
N GLU A 32 -11.07 -5.76 -4.64
CA GLU A 32 -12.11 -6.70 -5.08
C GLU A 32 -13.43 -6.42 -4.35
N THR A 33 -13.38 -6.27 -3.03
CA THR A 33 -14.60 -6.07 -2.23
C THR A 33 -15.25 -4.71 -2.50
N LEU A 34 -14.44 -3.69 -2.75
CA LEU A 34 -14.90 -2.32 -3.06
C LEU A 34 -15.24 -2.12 -4.54
N ASN A 35 -15.06 -3.16 -5.37
CA ASN A 35 -15.23 -3.12 -6.81
C ASN A 35 -14.46 -1.96 -7.46
N CYS A 36 -13.20 -1.78 -7.08
CA CYS A 36 -12.31 -0.76 -7.62
C CYS A 36 -10.99 -1.37 -8.12
N LYS A 37 -10.28 -0.61 -8.96
CA LYS A 37 -9.00 -1.04 -9.51
C LYS A 37 -7.86 -0.69 -8.55
N LEU A 38 -6.85 -1.57 -8.53
CA LEU A 38 -5.53 -1.21 -8.00
C LEU A 38 -4.71 -0.53 -9.08
N VAL A 39 -4.25 0.68 -8.78
CA VAL A 39 -3.41 1.50 -9.66
C VAL A 39 -2.09 1.81 -8.97
N VAL A 40 -1.02 1.95 -9.74
CA VAL A 40 0.27 2.38 -9.19
C VAL A 40 0.17 3.86 -8.87
N SER A 41 0.28 4.23 -7.58
CA SER A 41 0.37 5.62 -7.16
C SER A 41 1.80 6.12 -7.36
N ALA A 42 1.95 7.23 -8.08
CA ALA A 42 3.25 7.86 -8.31
C ALA A 42 3.90 8.31 -6.99
N GLU A 43 3.08 8.81 -6.05
CA GLU A 43 3.52 9.23 -4.72
C GLU A 43 3.99 8.02 -3.89
N ALA A 44 3.18 6.96 -3.86
CA ALA A 44 3.56 5.72 -3.19
C ALA A 44 4.86 5.13 -3.78
N LEU A 45 4.99 5.14 -5.10
CA LEU A 45 6.17 4.63 -5.80
C LEU A 45 7.43 5.45 -5.48
N LYS A 46 7.29 6.78 -5.37
CA LYS A 46 8.36 7.66 -4.92
C LYS A 46 8.79 7.31 -3.50
N MET A 47 7.85 7.15 -2.58
CA MET A 47 8.13 6.74 -1.19
C MET A 47 8.84 5.38 -1.12
N VAL A 48 8.39 4.40 -1.92
CA VAL A 48 9.05 3.08 -2.03
C VAL A 48 10.51 3.25 -2.44
N ARG A 49 10.76 4.03 -3.49
CA ARG A 49 12.11 4.27 -4.01
C ARG A 49 13.00 4.91 -2.95
N GLU A 50 12.56 6.04 -2.39
CA GLU A 50 13.31 6.78 -1.37
C GLU A 50 13.68 5.89 -0.19
N LYS A 51 12.73 5.05 0.25
CA LYS A 51 12.97 4.15 1.37
C LYS A 51 14.02 3.10 1.06
N TYR A 52 13.96 2.47 -0.11
CA TYR A 52 14.99 1.50 -0.47
C TYR A 52 16.35 2.15 -0.72
N GLU A 53 16.39 3.36 -1.30
CA GLU A 53 17.63 4.11 -1.49
C GLU A 53 18.28 4.45 -0.15
N GLU A 54 17.50 4.86 0.85
CA GLU A 54 17.95 5.04 2.23
C GLU A 54 18.56 3.75 2.79
N TYR A 55 17.83 2.63 2.73
CA TYR A 55 18.33 1.33 3.19
C TYR A 55 19.62 0.90 2.47
N SER A 56 19.76 1.25 1.20
CA SER A 56 20.95 0.88 0.45
C SER A 56 22.16 1.72 0.83
N LYS A 57 21.98 3.01 1.09
CA LYS A 57 23.04 3.88 1.63
C LYS A 57 23.57 3.34 2.94
N GLU A 58 22.69 2.88 3.83
CA GLU A 58 23.07 2.25 5.11
C GLU A 58 23.86 0.94 4.91
N LYS A 59 23.65 0.23 3.79
CA LYS A 59 24.29 -1.07 3.48
C LYS A 59 25.46 -0.99 2.49
N GLY A 60 26.04 0.19 2.29
CA GLY A 60 27.23 0.38 1.45
C GLY A 60 26.96 0.90 0.04
N GLY A 61 25.78 1.48 -0.21
CA GLY A 61 25.51 2.30 -1.41
C GLY A 61 25.22 1.52 -2.68
N VAL A 62 24.64 0.32 -2.59
CA VAL A 62 24.30 -0.50 -3.76
C VAL A 62 23.16 0.16 -4.57
N PRO A 63 23.18 0.17 -5.91
CA PRO A 63 22.04 0.65 -6.68
C PRO A 63 20.76 -0.13 -6.37
N VAL A 64 19.66 0.59 -6.15
CA VAL A 64 18.35 0.01 -5.85
C VAL A 64 17.52 -0.08 -7.13
N GLU A 65 17.15 -1.30 -7.51
CA GLU A 65 16.20 -1.53 -8.58
C GLU A 65 14.75 -1.59 -8.05
N LEU A 66 13.81 -0.93 -8.73
CA LEU A 66 12.38 -1.09 -8.45
C LEU A 66 11.83 -2.35 -9.11
N THR A 67 12.07 -3.50 -8.47
CA THR A 67 11.52 -4.78 -8.93
C THR A 67 9.99 -4.78 -8.93
N ARG A 68 9.38 -5.70 -9.68
CA ARG A 68 7.91 -5.85 -9.72
C ARG A 68 7.28 -6.01 -8.33
N ALA A 69 7.95 -6.71 -7.42
CA ALA A 69 7.52 -6.88 -6.03
C ALA A 69 7.54 -5.55 -5.25
N ARG A 70 8.52 -4.68 -5.50
CA ARG A 70 8.59 -3.35 -4.89
C ARG A 70 7.55 -2.40 -5.48
N VAL A 71 7.34 -2.45 -6.79
CA VAL A 71 6.28 -1.69 -7.48
C VAL A 71 4.90 -2.12 -7.00
N LYS A 72 4.70 -3.41 -6.66
CA LYS A 72 3.44 -3.91 -6.09
C LYS A 72 3.05 -3.14 -4.83
N MET A 73 4.01 -2.81 -3.96
CA MET A 73 3.73 -2.04 -2.76
C MET A 73 3.21 -0.64 -3.08
N ALA A 74 3.54 -0.06 -4.24
CA ALA A 74 3.00 1.23 -4.66
C ALA A 74 1.57 1.17 -5.23
N LYS A 75 0.94 -0.02 -5.25
CA LYS A 75 -0.43 -0.17 -5.78
C LYS A 75 -1.45 0.16 -4.71
N LEU A 76 -2.34 1.10 -5.02
CA LEU A 76 -3.44 1.52 -4.15
C LEU A 76 -4.77 1.37 -4.87
N PRO A 77 -5.89 1.21 -4.15
CA PRO A 77 -7.21 1.44 -4.71
C PRO A 77 -7.25 2.81 -5.38
N GLU A 78 -7.98 2.96 -6.49
CA GLU A 78 -8.02 4.19 -7.30
C GLU A 78 -8.29 5.49 -6.52
N LYS A 79 -8.99 5.40 -5.38
CA LYS A 79 -9.30 6.54 -4.50
C LYS A 79 -8.50 6.53 -3.20
N GLY A 80 -7.48 5.69 -3.12
CA GLY A 80 -6.62 5.54 -1.96
C GLY A 80 -5.45 6.50 -2.02
N GLU A 81 -5.15 7.12 -0.88
CA GLU A 81 -3.99 7.98 -0.70
C GLU A 81 -2.90 7.23 0.04
N ALA A 82 -1.64 7.54 -0.25
CA ALA A 82 -0.52 6.97 0.47
C ALA A 82 -0.27 7.74 1.76
N ILE A 83 -0.11 7.03 2.88
CA ILE A 83 0.36 7.62 4.13
C ILE A 83 1.83 7.21 4.33
N PRO A 84 2.72 8.15 4.75
CA PRO A 84 4.11 7.81 4.99
C PRO A 84 4.28 6.96 6.26
N ASN A 85 5.12 5.93 6.20
CA ASN A 85 5.57 5.18 7.37
C ASN A 85 6.98 5.65 7.81
N PRO A 86 7.12 6.32 8.96
CA PRO A 86 8.43 6.78 9.42
C PRO A 86 9.35 5.69 10.00
N ILE A 87 8.83 4.54 10.46
CA ILE A 87 9.60 3.60 11.31
C ILE A 87 9.95 2.26 10.62
N GLY A 88 9.34 1.90 9.48
CA GLY A 88 9.61 0.61 8.81
C GLY A 88 9.67 0.64 7.28
N THR A 89 10.22 -0.43 6.67
CA THR A 89 10.21 -0.66 5.20
C THR A 89 8.83 -1.02 4.68
N GLY A 90 7.98 -1.59 5.54
CA GLY A 90 6.59 -1.88 5.24
C GLY A 90 5.85 -0.56 5.09
N LEU A 91 5.60 -0.16 3.85
CA LEU A 91 4.90 1.07 3.57
C LEU A 91 3.49 1.00 4.20
N VAL A 92 3.25 1.85 5.20
CA VAL A 92 1.95 1.93 5.89
C VAL A 92 1.07 2.82 5.04
N PHE A 93 0.42 2.23 4.06
CA PHE A 93 -0.66 2.93 3.36
C PHE A 93 -1.91 2.85 4.22
N GLY A 94 -2.21 3.91 4.96
CA GLY A 94 -3.60 4.18 5.32
C GLY A 94 -4.23 4.91 4.14
N TRP A 95 -5.37 4.43 3.65
CA TRP A 95 -6.18 5.23 2.73
C TRP A 95 -7.37 5.78 3.51
N THR A 96 -7.82 6.97 3.14
CA THR A 96 -9.12 7.47 3.58
C THR A 96 -10.11 7.32 2.43
N TRP A 97 -11.26 6.71 2.70
CA TRP A 97 -12.37 6.70 1.74
C TRP A 97 -13.56 7.40 2.38
N LYS A 98 -13.84 8.61 1.92
CA LYS A 98 -15.09 9.30 2.27
C LYS A 98 -16.21 8.67 1.44
N ARG A 99 -17.15 7.97 2.10
CA ARG A 99 -18.46 7.71 1.49
C ARG A 99 -19.09 9.07 1.24
N GLN A 100 -19.25 9.42 -0.04
CA GLN A 100 -20.21 10.45 -0.44
C GLN A 100 -21.59 9.87 -0.16
N PHE A 101 -22.19 10.31 0.94
CA PHE A 101 -23.63 10.22 1.16
C PHE A 101 -24.23 11.56 0.80
#